data_AF-A0A437UUN0-F1
#
_entry.id   AF-A0A437UUN0-F1
#
_cell.length_a   1.000
_cell.length_b   1.000
_cell.length_c   1.000
_cell.angle_alpha   90.00
_cell.angle_beta   90.00
_cell.angle_gamma   90.00
#
_symmetry.space_group_name_H-M   'P 1'
#
loop_
_entity.id
_entity.type
_entity.pdbx_description
1 polymer ?
#
loop_
_entity_poly.entity_id
_entity_poly.type
_entity_poly.pdbx_seq_one_letter_code
_entity_poly.pdbx_strand_id
1 'polypeptide(L)'
;MKNTANKPAASDPHADEYGELQRLVDALFAVNPSKAVPRLDVVVLAETFDLCDDLVDVVEHLPAGSYKRQRLCDQLNSIITARGLGFVYGTVE
;
A
#
# COMPACT_ATOMS: atom_id res chain seq x y z
N MET A 1 -0.58 -29.09 -39.33
CA MET A 1 0.22 -29.08 -38.08
C MET A 1 1.14 -27.86 -38.10
N LYS A 2 0.85 -26.84 -37.29
CA LYS A 2 1.82 -25.82 -36.87
C LYS A 2 1.55 -25.58 -35.39
N ASN A 3 2.39 -26.18 -34.55
CA ASN A 3 2.34 -26.04 -33.10
C ASN A 3 3.03 -24.71 -32.77
N THR A 4 2.24 -23.67 -32.48
CA THR A 4 2.76 -22.42 -31.93
C THR A 4 3.14 -22.67 -30.48
N ALA A 5 4.44 -22.67 -30.22
CA ALA A 5 5.02 -22.74 -28.89
C ALA A 5 4.42 -21.64 -28.00
N ASN A 6 3.65 -22.06 -26.99
CA ASN A 6 3.19 -21.19 -25.93
C ASN A 6 4.40 -20.86 -25.04
N LYS A 7 4.93 -19.64 -25.16
CA LYS A 7 5.91 -19.09 -24.22
C LYS A 7 5.18 -18.92 -22.89
N PRO A 8 5.64 -19.49 -21.76
CA PRO A 8 5.02 -19.16 -20.49
C PRO A 8 5.26 -17.68 -20.25
N ALA A 9 4.18 -16.90 -20.16
CA ALA A 9 4.25 -15.58 -19.54
C ALA A 9 4.78 -15.83 -18.12
N ALA A 10 5.92 -15.22 -17.79
CA ALA A 10 6.41 -15.24 -16.42
C ALA A 10 5.26 -14.71 -15.55
N SER A 11 4.78 -15.55 -14.63
CA SER A 11 3.80 -15.14 -13.62
C SER A 11 4.36 -13.93 -12.89
N ASP A 12 3.64 -12.81 -12.93
CA ASP A 12 4.00 -11.63 -12.16
C ASP A 12 4.16 -12.07 -10.69
N PRO A 13 5.33 -11.88 -10.05
CA PRO A 13 5.55 -12.36 -8.69
C PRO A 13 4.78 -11.53 -7.64
N HIS A 14 4.08 -10.48 -8.08
CA HIS A 14 3.35 -9.55 -7.24
C HIS A 14 1.87 -9.93 -7.12
N ALA A 15 1.25 -9.53 -6.01
CA ALA A 15 -0.19 -9.66 -5.84
C ALA A 15 -0.94 -8.69 -6.78
N ASP A 16 -2.20 -8.98 -7.09
CA ASP A 16 -3.04 -8.11 -7.93
C ASP A 16 -3.23 -6.72 -7.27
N GLU A 17 -3.12 -6.66 -5.94
CA GLU A 17 -3.23 -5.47 -5.10
C GLU A 17 -1.90 -4.68 -4.98
N TYR A 18 -0.86 -5.04 -5.75
CA TYR A 18 0.41 -4.32 -5.73
C TYR A 18 0.21 -2.82 -5.98
N GLY A 19 0.78 -2.00 -5.09
CA GLY A 19 0.68 -0.54 -5.15
C GLY A 19 -0.64 0.05 -4.66
N GLU A 20 -1.59 -0.71 -4.13
CA GLU A 20 -2.82 -0.16 -3.51
C GLU A 20 -2.49 0.79 -2.34
N LEU A 21 -1.50 0.46 -1.50
CA LEU A 21 -1.06 1.37 -0.44
C LEU A 21 -0.48 2.68 -0.98
N GLN A 22 0.18 2.68 -2.14
CA GLN A 22 0.65 3.92 -2.76
C GLN A 22 -0.54 4.78 -3.19
N ARG A 23 -1.57 4.18 -3.78
CA ARG A 23 -2.79 4.90 -4.17
C ARG A 23 -3.50 5.52 -2.96
N LEU A 24 -3.55 4.80 -1.84
CA LEU A 24 -4.06 5.33 -0.57
C LEU A 24 -3.26 6.56 -0.12
N VAL A 25 -1.92 6.47 -0.08
CA VAL A 25 -1.05 7.60 0.31
C VAL A 25 -1.25 8.79 -0.63
N ASP A 26 -1.33 8.57 -1.94
CA ASP A 26 -1.58 9.62 -2.91
C ASP A 26 -2.91 10.31 -2.68
N ALA A 27 -3.98 9.56 -2.47
CA ALA A 27 -5.30 10.10 -2.21
C ALA A 27 -5.37 10.93 -0.93
N LEU A 28 -4.69 10.49 0.15
CA LEU A 28 -4.63 11.24 1.40
C LEU A 28 -4.05 12.64 1.23
N PHE A 29 -3.05 12.79 0.36
CA PHE A 29 -2.28 14.04 0.20
C PHE A 29 -2.64 14.83 -1.07
N ALA A 30 -3.51 14.32 -1.94
CA ALA A 30 -3.85 14.94 -3.22
C ALA A 30 -4.36 16.39 -3.10
N VAL A 31 -5.25 16.66 -2.13
CA VAL A 31 -5.88 17.98 -1.99
C VAL A 31 -4.99 18.99 -1.25
N ASN A 32 -4.24 18.52 -0.25
CA ASN A 32 -3.32 19.36 0.52
C ASN A 32 -2.07 18.54 0.89
N PRO A 33 -1.02 18.58 0.05
CA PRO A 33 0.20 17.77 0.25
C PRO A 33 0.95 18.10 1.54
N SER A 34 0.77 19.32 2.07
CA SER A 34 1.43 19.77 3.28
C SER A 34 0.62 19.53 4.55
N LYS A 35 -0.60 18.99 4.49
CA LYS A 35 -1.42 18.74 5.70
C LYS A 35 -0.80 17.64 6.57
N ALA A 36 -1.16 17.63 7.85
CA ALA A 36 -0.98 16.45 8.67
C ALA A 36 -2.28 15.64 8.65
N VAL A 37 -2.18 14.34 8.40
CA VAL A 37 -3.31 13.41 8.32
C VAL A 37 -3.37 12.60 9.62
N PRO A 38 -4.48 12.65 10.38
CA PRO A 38 -4.63 11.81 11.57
C PRO A 38 -4.73 10.33 11.19
N ARG A 39 -4.26 9.43 12.05
CA ARG A 39 -4.36 7.96 11.84
C ARG A 39 -5.78 7.52 11.44
N LEU A 40 -6.81 8.11 12.06
CA LEU A 40 -8.20 7.77 11.77
C LEU A 40 -8.56 8.00 10.30
N ASP A 41 -8.11 9.10 9.68
CA ASP A 41 -8.37 9.39 8.27
C ASP A 41 -7.68 8.36 7.35
N VAL A 42 -6.52 7.83 7.75
CA VAL A 42 -5.82 6.76 7.01
C VAL A 42 -6.66 5.48 7.03
N VAL A 43 -7.17 5.10 8.20
CA VAL A 43 -8.01 3.90 8.37
C VAL A 43 -9.33 4.04 7.60
N VAL A 44 -10.03 5.16 7.75
CA VAL A 44 -11.32 5.41 7.07
C VAL A 44 -11.15 5.41 5.55
N LEU A 45 -10.06 5.99 5.04
CA LEU A 45 -9.82 5.95 3.60
C LEU A 45 -9.39 4.56 3.11
N ALA A 46 -8.65 3.79 3.91
CA ALA A 46 -8.32 2.40 3.60
C ALA A 46 -9.58 1.52 3.45
N GLU A 47 -10.57 1.70 4.34
CA GLU A 47 -11.88 1.04 4.22
C GLU A 47 -12.60 1.43 2.92
N THR A 48 -12.48 2.69 2.49
CA THR A 48 -13.08 3.16 1.23
C THR A 48 -12.39 2.56 -0.01
N PHE A 49 -11.11 2.23 0.11
CA PHE A 49 -10.31 1.59 -0.94
C PHE A 49 -10.52 0.08 -1.02
N ASP A 50 -11.29 -0.51 -0.09
CA ASP A 50 -11.52 -1.97 -0.01
C ASP A 50 -10.20 -2.77 -0.04
N LEU A 51 -9.23 -2.31 0.76
CA LEU A 51 -7.92 -2.96 0.85
C LEU A 51 -8.06 -4.40 1.35
N CYS A 52 -7.23 -5.30 0.84
CA CYS A 52 -7.18 -6.68 1.33
C CYS A 52 -6.69 -6.74 2.79
N ASP A 53 -6.98 -7.86 3.46
CA ASP A 53 -6.72 -8.07 4.90
C ASP A 53 -5.27 -7.76 5.29
N ASP A 54 -4.28 -8.15 4.47
CA ASP A 54 -2.87 -7.88 4.74
C ASP A 54 -2.56 -6.37 4.79
N LEU A 55 -3.14 -5.60 3.88
CA LEU A 55 -2.93 -4.16 3.77
C LEU A 55 -3.74 -3.39 4.82
N VAL A 56 -4.93 -3.87 5.17
CA VAL A 56 -5.70 -3.39 6.33
C VAL A 56 -4.86 -3.55 7.59
N ASP A 57 -4.28 -4.74 7.80
CA ASP A 57 -3.49 -5.03 8.99
C ASP A 57 -2.21 -4.16 9.06
N VAL A 58 -1.63 -3.76 7.91
CA VAL A 58 -0.56 -2.75 7.84
C VAL A 58 -1.04 -1.38 8.32
N VAL A 59 -2.20 -0.91 7.83
CA VAL A 59 -2.76 0.39 8.19
C VAL A 59 -3.19 0.44 9.67
N GLU A 60 -3.81 -0.63 10.16
CA GLU A 60 -4.26 -0.73 11.56
C GLU A 60 -3.10 -0.73 12.55
N HIS A 61 -1.92 -1.20 12.15
CA HIS A 61 -0.72 -1.19 12.98
C HIS A 61 0.00 0.16 13.04
N LEU A 62 -0.49 1.19 12.36
CA LEU A 62 0.04 2.54 12.51
C LEU A 62 -0.08 3.03 13.97
N PRO A 63 0.98 3.65 14.52
CA PRO A 63 0.89 4.32 15.82
C PRO A 63 -0.20 5.39 15.85
N ALA A 64 -0.61 5.80 17.05
CA ALA A 64 -1.49 6.96 17.17
C ALA A 64 -0.75 8.26 16.79
N GLY A 65 -1.48 9.19 16.17
CA GLY A 65 -0.95 10.52 15.86
C GLY A 65 -1.44 11.07 14.52
N SER A 66 -0.80 12.14 14.08
CA SER A 66 -1.01 12.74 12.76
C SER A 66 0.30 12.80 11.99
N TYR A 67 0.24 12.51 10.70
CA TYR A 67 1.41 12.29 9.86
C TYR A 67 1.48 13.28 8.71
N LYS A 68 2.66 13.87 8.51
CA LYS A 68 3.03 14.40 7.18
C LYS A 68 3.36 13.21 6.28
N ARG A 69 3.25 13.39 4.96
CA ARG A 69 3.46 12.31 3.96
C ARG A 69 4.71 11.48 4.23
N GLN A 70 5.88 12.13 4.30
CA GLN A 70 7.15 11.45 4.57
C GLN A 70 7.09 10.54 5.79
N ARG A 71 6.56 11.06 6.91
CA ARG A 71 6.48 10.29 8.16
C ARG A 71 5.47 9.16 8.07
N LEU A 72 4.37 9.33 7.32
CA LEU A 72 3.42 8.24 7.07
C LEU A 72 4.09 7.12 6.28
N CYS A 73 4.77 7.46 5.18
CA CYS A 73 5.48 6.51 4.33
C CYS A 73 6.54 5.73 5.13
N ASP A 74 7.32 6.41 5.97
CA ASP A 74 8.30 5.76 6.85
C ASP A 74 7.64 4.74 7.79
N GLN A 75 6.48 5.07 8.38
CA GLN A 75 5.77 4.17 9.29
C GLN A 75 5.17 2.97 8.55
N LEU A 76 4.51 3.21 7.42
CA LEU A 76 3.95 2.14 6.57
C LEU A 76 5.06 1.19 6.11
N ASN A 77 6.17 1.73 5.60
CA ASN A 77 7.30 0.92 5.14
C ASN A 77 7.97 0.14 6.28
N SER A 78 8.03 0.69 7.49
CA SER A 78 8.49 -0.04 8.67
C SER A 78 7.61 -1.24 8.98
N ILE A 79 6.28 -1.10 8.90
CA ILE A 79 5.31 -2.17 9.17
C ILE A 79 5.33 -3.22 8.06
N ILE A 80 5.33 -2.80 6.79
CA ILE A 80 5.46 -3.66 5.60
C ILE A 80 6.73 -4.52 5.72
N THR A 81 7.85 -3.91 6.09
CA THR A 81 9.14 -4.61 6.25
C THR A 81 9.08 -5.61 7.39
N ALA A 82 8.53 -5.23 8.55
CA ALA A 82 8.38 -6.11 9.71
C ALA A 82 7.52 -7.35 9.40
N ARG A 83 6.57 -7.22 8.47
CA ARG A 83 5.66 -8.30 8.05
C ARG A 83 6.14 -9.08 6.83
N GLY A 84 7.25 -8.67 6.18
CA GLY A 84 7.76 -9.32 4.97
C GLY A 84 6.92 -9.09 3.72
N LEU A 85 6.09 -8.04 3.70
CA LEU A 85 5.09 -7.80 2.66
C LEU A 85 5.60 -6.95 1.48
N GLY A 86 6.79 -6.35 1.59
CA GLY A 86 7.29 -5.38 0.60
C GLY A 86 7.49 -5.94 -0.80
N PHE A 87 7.81 -7.23 -0.92
CA PHE A 87 7.91 -7.89 -2.23
C PHE A 87 6.54 -8.19 -2.86
N VAL A 88 5.52 -8.41 -2.03
CA VAL A 88 4.18 -8.83 -2.46
C VAL A 88 3.33 -7.64 -2.87
N TYR A 89 3.35 -6.56 -2.08
CA TYR A 89 2.47 -5.40 -2.27
C TYR A 89 3.20 -4.09 -2.59
N GLY A 90 4.54 -4.09 -2.48
CA GLY A 90 5.37 -2.90 -2.69
C GLY A 90 5.61 -2.08 -1.42
N THR A 91 6.38 -1.01 -1.57
CA THR A 91 6.62 0.03 -0.56
C THR A 91 6.06 1.36 -1.06
N VAL A 92 5.92 2.35 -0.18
CA VAL A 92 5.33 3.65 -0.51
C VAL A 92 6.31 4.82 -0.38
N GLU A 93 6.04 5.91 -1.11
CA GLU A 93 6.79 7.18 -1.10
C GLU A 93 5.88 8.42 -1.13
#